data_AF-X1MIF8-F1
#
_entry.id   AF-X1MIF8-F1
#
_cell.length_a   1.000
_cell.length_b   1.000
_cell.length_c   1.000
_cell.angle_alpha   90.00
_cell.angle_beta   90.00
_cell.angle_gamma   90.00
#
_symmetry.space_group_name_H-M   'P 1'
#
loop_
_entity.id
_entity.type
_entity.pdbx_description
1 polymer ?
#
loop_
_entity_poly.entity_id
_entity_poly.type
_entity_poly.pdbx_seq_one_letter_code
_entity_poly.pdbx_strand_id
1 'polypeptide(L)'
;PANIMLLKDTGNIKVTDFGIARITSSSKTKTGVILGTPSYMSPEQVSGKKIDGRSDIFSLGVVLFEMLTGQKPFASEDITSLMYQITREKPPSVREIKPKIPPVLEKIIDKALIKEVNQRYQKAGLMAEHLRKVVERIDQLKKNKASKQ
;
A
#
# COMPACT_ATOMS: atom_id res chain seq x y z
N PRO A 1 -1.18 9.45 -1.67
CA PRO A 1 0.26 9.16 -1.44
C PRO A 1 1.19 10.26 -2.00
N ALA A 2 2.14 10.74 -1.20
CA ALA A 2 2.99 11.89 -1.54
C ALA A 2 4.08 11.58 -2.59
N ASN A 3 4.51 10.33 -2.72
CA ASN A 3 5.67 9.94 -3.55
C ASN A 3 5.28 9.38 -4.93
N ILE A 4 4.03 9.57 -5.34
CA ILE A 4 3.49 9.11 -6.63
C ILE A 4 2.94 10.31 -7.38
N MET A 5 3.61 10.69 -8.47
CA MET A 5 3.19 11.80 -9.33
C MET A 5 2.54 11.27 -10.62
N LEU A 6 1.32 11.73 -10.88
CA LEU A 6 0.65 11.53 -12.17
C LEU A 6 1.06 12.67 -13.11
N LEU A 7 1.78 12.34 -14.19
CA LEU A 7 2.09 13.30 -15.24
C LEU A 7 0.82 13.53 -16.08
N LYS A 8 0.19 14.69 -15.92
CA LYS A 8 -1.07 15.04 -16.60
C LYS A 8 -0.96 14.96 -18.13
N ASP A 9 0.23 15.21 -18.67
CA ASP A 9 0.46 15.35 -20.11
C ASP A 9 0.60 14.00 -20.84
N THR A 10 0.98 12.94 -20.12
CA THR A 10 1.22 11.60 -20.70
C THR A 10 0.39 10.49 -20.05
N GLY A 11 -0.26 10.78 -18.92
CA GLY A 11 -0.94 9.76 -18.10
C GLY A 11 0.02 8.80 -17.37
N ASN A 12 1.34 8.99 -17.52
CA ASN A 12 2.34 8.13 -16.89
C ASN A 12 2.47 8.45 -15.40
N ILE A 13 2.61 7.39 -14.61
CA ILE A 13 2.89 7.49 -13.17
C ILE A 13 4.40 7.45 -12.97
N LYS A 14 4.96 8.49 -12.34
CA LYS A 14 6.36 8.51 -11.88
C LYS A 14 6.39 8.38 -10.36
N VAL A 15 7.23 7.47 -9.87
CA VAL A 15 7.60 7.40 -8.45
C VAL A 15 8.76 8.37 -8.26
N THR A 16 8.57 9.38 -7.41
CA THR A 16 9.52 10.49 -7.29
C THR A 16 10.47 10.39 -6.12
N ASP A 17 10.23 9.44 -5.20
CA ASP A 17 11.12 9.18 -4.08
C ASP A 17 11.32 7.67 -3.86
N PHE A 18 12.47 7.15 -4.27
CA PHE A 18 13.06 5.91 -3.77
C PHE A 18 13.97 6.17 -2.54
N GLY A 19 13.90 7.38 -1.96
CA GLY A 19 14.89 7.93 -1.05
C GLY A 19 14.82 7.45 0.41
N ILE A 20 15.87 6.72 0.81
CA ILE A 20 16.54 6.75 2.13
C ILE A 20 15.74 6.30 3.37
N ALA A 21 15.10 5.13 3.35
CA ALA A 21 14.72 4.45 4.60
C ALA A 21 15.89 3.63 5.18
N ARG A 22 17.10 4.19 5.22
CA ARG A 22 18.19 3.61 6.02
C ARG A 22 18.06 4.20 7.42
N ILE A 23 17.55 3.40 8.34
CA ILE A 23 17.38 3.76 9.76
C ILE A 23 18.72 4.27 10.29
N THR A 24 18.89 5.59 10.36
CA THR A 24 19.81 6.22 11.30
C THR A 24 19.02 6.47 12.55
N SER A 25 19.22 5.59 13.52
CA SER A 25 18.96 5.82 14.93
C SER A 25 19.33 7.25 15.33
N SER A 26 18.48 7.84 16.18
CA SER A 26 18.73 9.04 17.00
C SER A 26 18.30 10.39 16.45
N SER A 27 16.98 10.64 16.49
CA SER A 27 16.45 11.99 16.67
C SER A 27 15.33 11.95 17.72
N LYS A 28 15.69 11.99 19.01
CA LYS A 28 14.77 12.45 20.06
C LYS A 28 14.48 13.93 19.79
N THR A 29 13.44 14.23 19.01
CA THR A 29 12.91 15.59 18.92
C THR A 29 11.80 15.74 19.96
N LYS A 30 11.95 16.72 20.85
CA LYS A 30 11.02 17.07 21.94
C LYS A 30 9.67 17.65 21.44
N THR A 31 9.19 17.23 20.28
CA THR A 31 7.98 17.73 19.63
C THR A 31 7.22 16.66 18.82
N GLY A 32 7.48 15.37 19.05
CA GLY A 32 6.54 14.28 18.72
C GLY A 32 6.35 13.93 17.24
N VAL A 33 6.96 14.65 16.29
CA VAL A 33 6.85 14.33 14.86
C VAL A 33 8.01 13.42 14.45
N ILE A 34 7.74 12.11 14.39
CA ILE A 34 8.58 11.15 13.69
C ILE A 34 8.65 11.58 12.22
N LEU A 35 9.87 11.83 11.74
CA LEU A 35 10.14 12.18 10.35
C LEU A 35 9.93 10.93 9.47
N GLY A 36 8.81 10.94 8.73
CA GLY A 36 8.27 9.82 7.96
C GLY A 36 6.86 9.50 8.42
N THR A 37 5.91 9.19 7.53
CA THR A 37 4.56 8.82 7.95
C THR A 37 4.54 7.34 8.35
N PRO A 38 4.54 6.98 9.66
CA PRO A 38 4.65 5.59 10.12
C PRO A 38 3.55 4.67 9.57
N SER A 39 2.46 5.22 9.07
CA SER A 39 1.32 4.49 8.50
C SER A 39 1.67 3.58 7.32
N TYR A 40 2.81 3.77 6.64
CA TYR A 40 3.26 2.90 5.55
C TYR A 40 4.26 1.82 6.00
N MET A 41 4.72 1.86 7.26
CA MET A 41 5.67 0.88 7.76
C MET A 41 5.04 -0.52 7.82
N SER A 42 5.85 -1.51 7.50
CA SER A 42 5.50 -2.92 7.66
C SER A 42 5.58 -3.38 9.13
N PRO A 43 4.88 -4.46 9.51
CA PRO A 43 4.91 -5.00 10.87
C PRO A 43 6.32 -5.34 11.38
N GLU A 44 7.19 -5.85 10.48
CA GLU A 44 8.58 -6.19 10.77
C GLU A 44 9.45 -4.95 11.01
N GLN A 45 9.20 -3.84 10.30
CA GLN A 45 9.87 -2.57 10.55
C GLN A 45 9.49 -2.02 11.92
N VAL A 46 8.20 -2.03 12.26
CA VAL A 46 7.69 -1.59 13.56
C VAL A 46 8.24 -2.46 14.70
N SER A 47 8.37 -3.76 14.47
CA SER A 47 8.87 -4.72 15.46
C SER A 47 10.41 -4.79 15.54
N GLY A 48 11.15 -4.02 14.73
CA GLY A 48 12.61 -4.11 14.66
C GLY A 48 13.15 -5.46 14.18
N LYS A 49 12.35 -6.24 13.44
CA LYS A 49 12.76 -7.54 12.87
C LYS A 49 13.56 -7.34 11.58
N LYS A 50 14.17 -8.42 11.06
CA LYS A 50 14.89 -8.39 9.79
C LYS A 50 13.96 -7.94 8.66
N ILE A 51 14.37 -6.91 7.94
CA ILE A 51 13.65 -6.31 6.82
C ILE A 51 14.21 -6.88 5.51
N ASP A 52 13.33 -7.24 4.59
CA ASP A 52 13.67 -7.56 3.20
C ASP A 52 12.63 -6.94 2.25
N GLY A 53 12.73 -7.21 0.95
CA GLY A 53 11.84 -6.63 -0.07
C GLY A 53 10.35 -6.94 0.09
N ARG A 54 9.95 -7.87 0.98
CA ARG A 54 8.54 -8.12 1.34
C ARG A 54 7.95 -7.04 2.24
N SER A 55 8.81 -6.22 2.85
CA SER A 55 8.43 -4.99 3.54
C SER A 55 7.88 -3.96 2.56
N ASP A 56 8.54 -3.78 1.40
CA ASP A 56 8.08 -2.86 0.35
C ASP A 56 6.74 -3.30 -0.26
N ILE A 57 6.49 -4.60 -0.34
CA ILE A 57 5.19 -5.15 -0.77
C ILE A 57 4.08 -4.70 0.18
N PHE A 58 4.33 -4.72 1.48
CA PHE A 58 3.36 -4.25 2.47
C PHE A 58 3.09 -2.75 2.28
N SER A 59 4.15 -1.94 2.21
CA SER A 59 4.07 -0.50 1.98
C SER A 59 3.31 -0.17 0.69
N LEU A 60 3.57 -0.90 -0.41
CA LEU A 60 2.84 -0.77 -1.67
C LEU A 60 1.37 -1.15 -1.52
N GLY A 61 1.05 -2.17 -0.73
CA GLY A 61 -0.32 -2.53 -0.37
C GLY A 61 -1.05 -1.38 0.34
N VAL A 62 -0.39 -0.70 1.28
CA VAL A 62 -0.95 0.47 1.99
C VAL A 62 -1.21 1.62 1.01
N VAL A 63 -0.26 1.92 0.12
CA VAL A 63 -0.40 2.94 -0.90
C VAL A 63 -1.57 2.61 -1.85
N LEU A 64 -1.65 1.36 -2.31
CA LEU A 64 -2.73 0.93 -3.21
C LEU A 64 -4.10 1.04 -2.54
N PHE A 65 -4.19 0.64 -1.26
CA PHE A 65 -5.39 0.85 -0.45
C PHE A 65 -5.80 2.32 -0.44
N GLU A 66 -4.87 3.22 -0.09
CA GLU A 66 -5.14 4.66 -0.01
C GLU A 66 -5.53 5.26 -1.36
N MET A 67 -4.87 4.87 -2.46
CA MET A 67 -5.24 5.36 -3.79
C MET A 67 -6.65 4.96 -4.19
N LEU A 68 -7.08 3.75 -3.82
CA LEU A 68 -8.42 3.27 -4.15
C LEU A 68 -9.48 3.88 -3.25
N THR A 69 -9.25 3.96 -1.93
CA THR A 69 -10.27 4.38 -0.96
C THR A 69 -10.23 5.87 -0.65
N GLY A 70 -9.09 6.53 -0.79
CA GLY A 70 -8.84 7.90 -0.35
C GLY A 70 -8.44 8.01 1.13
N GLN A 71 -8.35 6.89 1.85
CA GLN A 71 -8.00 6.84 3.27
C GLN A 71 -6.97 5.73 3.54
N LYS A 72 -6.20 5.85 4.62
CA LYS A 72 -5.20 4.83 4.99
C LYS A 72 -5.87 3.63 5.66
N PRO A 73 -5.31 2.41 5.52
CA PRO A 73 -5.82 1.22 6.20
C PRO A 73 -5.58 1.26 7.71
N PHE A 74 -4.51 1.93 8.17
CA PHE A 74 -4.17 2.12 9.58
C PHE A 74 -3.93 3.61 9.83
N ALA A 75 -4.63 4.17 10.81
CA ALA A 75 -4.53 5.56 11.19
C ALA A 75 -4.92 5.72 12.66
N SER A 76 -4.07 6.40 13.43
CA SER A 76 -4.32 6.77 14.81
C SER A 76 -3.55 8.04 15.13
N GLU A 77 -4.08 8.86 16.04
CA GLU A 77 -3.40 10.04 16.57
C GLU A 77 -2.27 9.65 17.54
N ASP A 78 -2.39 8.51 18.21
CA ASP A 78 -1.36 7.95 19.07
C ASP A 78 -0.46 6.98 18.30
N ILE A 79 0.85 7.22 18.40
CA ILE A 79 1.88 6.42 17.71
C ILE A 79 1.85 4.96 18.20
N THR A 80 1.64 4.74 19.49
CA THR A 80 1.62 3.38 20.07
C THR A 80 0.45 2.59 19.51
N SER A 81 -0.73 3.22 19.47
CA SER A 81 -1.94 2.67 18.87
C SER A 81 -1.75 2.39 17.38
N LEU A 82 -1.13 3.30 16.62
CA LEU A 82 -0.82 3.06 15.21
C LEU A 82 0.11 1.85 15.02
N MET A 83 1.16 1.72 15.84
CA MET A 83 2.05 0.56 15.80
C MET A 83 1.32 -0.74 16.12
N TYR A 84 0.39 -0.71 17.08
CA TYR A 84 -0.47 -1.84 17.39
C TYR A 84 -1.35 -2.23 16.19
N GLN A 85 -2.02 -1.26 15.55
CA GLN A 85 -2.82 -1.50 14.35
C GLN A 85 -2.00 -2.12 13.21
N ILE A 86 -0.82 -1.56 12.94
CA ILE A 86 0.08 -2.05 11.90
C ILE A 86 0.51 -3.49 12.20
N THR A 87 0.76 -3.86 13.45
CA THR A 87 1.27 -5.19 13.80
C THR A 87 0.20 -6.25 14.05
N ARG A 88 -1.01 -5.86 14.47
CA ARG A 88 -2.05 -6.79 14.96
C ARG A 88 -3.39 -6.70 14.23
N GLU A 89 -3.82 -5.51 13.82
CA GLU A 89 -5.16 -5.35 13.27
C GLU A 89 -5.24 -5.68 11.79
N LYS A 90 -6.35 -6.33 11.40
CA LYS A 90 -6.67 -6.58 10.00
C LYS A 90 -7.07 -5.25 9.34
N PRO A 91 -6.58 -4.94 8.12
CA PRO A 91 -7.06 -3.76 7.40
C PRO A 91 -8.56 -3.89 7.12
N PRO A 92 -9.32 -2.77 7.12
CA PRO A 92 -10.72 -2.77 6.72
C PRO A 92 -10.87 -3.18 5.24
N SER A 93 -12.06 -3.62 4.83
CA SER A 93 -12.28 -3.94 3.42
C SER A 93 -12.31 -2.66 2.58
N VAL A 94 -11.57 -2.65 1.46
CA VAL A 94 -11.67 -1.56 0.48
C VAL A 94 -13.07 -1.44 -0.11
N ARG A 95 -13.84 -2.54 -0.14
CA ARG A 95 -15.19 -2.58 -0.71
C ARG A 95 -16.26 -2.11 0.27
N GLU A 96 -16.01 -2.21 1.57
CA GLU A 96 -16.85 -1.54 2.59
C GLU A 96 -16.81 -0.02 2.40
N ILE A 97 -15.64 0.52 2.04
CA ILE A 97 -15.47 1.97 1.81
C ILE A 97 -15.93 2.38 0.40
N LYS A 98 -15.57 1.60 -0.62
CA LYS A 98 -15.99 1.83 -2.02
C LYS A 98 -16.48 0.54 -2.68
N PRO A 99 -17.80 0.26 -2.65
CA PRO A 99 -18.39 -0.98 -3.17
C PRO A 99 -18.12 -1.27 -4.65
N LYS A 100 -17.83 -0.23 -5.43
CA LYS A 100 -17.51 -0.34 -6.88
C LYS A 100 -16.13 -0.93 -7.15
N ILE A 101 -15.27 -1.10 -6.14
CA ILE A 101 -13.95 -1.70 -6.33
C ILE A 101 -14.10 -3.19 -6.66
N PRO A 102 -13.46 -3.68 -7.74
CA PRO A 102 -13.45 -5.10 -8.09
C PRO A 102 -12.95 -6.01 -6.95
N PRO A 103 -13.62 -7.14 -6.66
CA PRO A 103 -13.20 -8.10 -5.62
C PRO A 103 -11.76 -8.63 -5.79
N VAL A 104 -11.26 -8.65 -7.02
CA VAL A 104 -9.88 -9.08 -7.30
C VAL A 104 -8.84 -8.10 -6.75
N LEU A 105 -9.12 -6.78 -6.74
CA LEU A 105 -8.20 -5.79 -6.17
C LEU A 105 -8.15 -5.89 -4.66
N GLU A 106 -9.30 -6.10 -4.02
CA GLU A 106 -9.37 -6.39 -2.58
C GLU A 106 -8.49 -7.58 -2.21
N LYS A 107 -8.60 -8.71 -2.91
CA LYS A 107 -7.75 -9.90 -2.68
C LYS A 107 -6.26 -9.62 -2.83
N ILE A 108 -5.87 -8.78 -3.79
CA ILE A 108 -4.46 -8.40 -3.98
C ILE A 108 -3.97 -7.57 -2.78
N ILE A 109 -4.76 -6.61 -2.32
CA ILE A 109 -4.44 -5.75 -1.18
C ILE A 109 -4.39 -6.57 0.11
N ASP A 110 -5.39 -7.41 0.35
CA ASP A 110 -5.43 -8.30 1.50
C ASP A 110 -4.17 -9.15 1.59
N LYS A 111 -3.76 -9.75 0.46
CA LYS A 111 -2.53 -10.56 0.40
C LYS A 111 -1.25 -9.75 0.59
N ALA A 112 -1.21 -8.50 0.15
CA ALA A 112 -0.07 -7.61 0.38
C ALA A 112 0.02 -7.16 1.85
N LEU A 113 -1.11 -7.01 2.53
CA LEU A 113 -1.22 -6.51 3.90
C LEU A 113 -1.26 -7.61 4.98
N ILE A 114 -1.01 -8.88 4.63
CA ILE A 114 -0.89 -9.96 5.62
C ILE A 114 0.27 -9.65 6.57
N LYS A 115 0.05 -9.77 7.89
CA LYS A 115 1.06 -9.43 8.88
C LYS A 115 2.25 -10.39 8.85
N GLU A 116 1.97 -11.68 8.71
CA GLU A 116 2.97 -12.74 8.58
C GLU A 116 3.70 -12.66 7.23
N VAL A 117 5.00 -12.35 7.28
CA VAL A 117 5.85 -12.13 6.09
C VAL A 117 5.83 -13.33 5.12
N ASN A 118 5.77 -14.56 5.65
CA ASN A 118 5.79 -15.78 4.85
C ASN A 118 4.45 -16.08 4.15
N GLN A 119 3.36 -15.44 4.57
CA GLN A 119 2.04 -15.59 3.95
C GLN A 119 1.75 -14.50 2.90
N ARG A 120 2.53 -13.41 2.90
CA ARG A 120 2.48 -12.35 1.87
C ARG A 120 2.96 -12.84 0.51
N TYR A 121 2.86 -11.96 -0.49
CA TYR A 121 3.64 -12.14 -1.72
C TYR A 121 5.13 -12.26 -1.39
N GLN A 122 5.76 -13.33 -1.89
CA GLN A 122 7.19 -13.54 -1.70
C GLN A 122 8.04 -12.75 -2.69
N LYS A 123 7.45 -12.28 -3.79
CA LYS A 123 8.11 -11.47 -4.81
C LYS A 123 7.17 -10.35 -5.27
N ALA A 124 7.68 -9.12 -5.35
CA ALA A 124 6.91 -7.98 -5.86
C ALA A 124 6.44 -8.20 -7.30
N GLY A 125 7.21 -8.94 -8.11
CA GLY A 125 6.83 -9.32 -9.46
C GLY A 125 5.50 -10.07 -9.56
N LEU A 126 5.16 -10.90 -8.57
CA LEU A 126 3.87 -11.62 -8.54
C LEU A 126 2.70 -10.67 -8.29
N MET A 127 2.87 -9.69 -7.38
CA MET A 127 1.87 -8.66 -7.15
C MET A 127 1.68 -7.81 -8.42
N ALA A 128 2.77 -7.43 -9.09
CA ALA A 128 2.72 -6.68 -10.33
C ALA A 128 2.01 -7.45 -11.46
N GLU A 129 2.28 -8.75 -11.61
CA GLU A 129 1.59 -9.60 -12.58
C GLU A 129 0.08 -9.64 -12.33
N HIS A 130 -0.34 -9.83 -11.07
CA HIS A 130 -1.77 -9.81 -10.73
C HIS A 130 -2.41 -8.47 -11.04
N LEU A 131 -1.75 -7.34 -10.72
CA LEU A 131 -2.26 -6.01 -11.03
C LEU A 131 -2.39 -5.77 -12.55
N ARG A 132 -1.41 -6.22 -13.36
CA ARG A 132 -1.49 -6.11 -14.83
C ARG A 132 -2.70 -6.85 -15.40
N LYS A 133 -2.94 -8.09 -14.96
CA LYS A 133 -4.12 -8.88 -15.38
C LYS A 133 -5.43 -8.17 -15.06
N VAL A 134 -5.50 -7.46 -13.92
CA VAL A 134 -6.68 -6.67 -13.56
C VAL A 134 -6.86 -5.48 -14.51
N VAL A 135 -5.80 -4.73 -14.79
CA VAL A 135 -5.84 -3.60 -15.73
C VAL A 135 -6.27 -4.04 -17.12
N GLU A 136 -5.64 -5.09 -17.65
CA GLU A 136 -5.99 -5.67 -18.96
C GLU A 136 -7.47 -6.06 -19.02
N ARG A 137 -7.99 -6.69 -17.97
CA ARG A 137 -9.41 -7.07 -17.90
C ARG A 137 -10.33 -5.85 -17.87
N ILE A 138 -9.97 -4.81 -17.11
CA ILE A 138 -10.74 -3.56 -17.06
C ILE A 138 -10.78 -2.90 -18.44
N ASP A 139 -9.65 -2.86 -19.14
CA ASP A 139 -9.56 -2.23 -20.46
C ASP A 139 -10.36 -3.00 -21.52
N GLN A 140 -10.33 -4.33 -21.49
CA GLN A 140 -11.20 -5.16 -22.34
C GLN A 140 -12.68 -4.86 -22.10
N LEU A 141 -13.10 -4.76 -20.83
CA LEU A 141 -14.49 -4.47 -20.48
C LEU A 141 -14.93 -3.07 -20.92
N LYS A 142 -14.03 -2.08 -20.87
CA LYS A 142 -14.29 -0.73 -21.41
C LYS A 142 -14.45 -0.74 -22.92
N LYS A 143 -13.55 -1.40 -23.66
CA LYS A 143 -13.63 -1.54 -25.13
C LYS A 143 -14.93 -2.22 -25.55
N ASN A 144 -15.30 -3.31 -24.90
CA ASN A 144 -16.54 -4.05 -25.22
C ASN A 144 -17.83 -3.24 -24.97
N LYS A 145 -17.80 -2.27 -24.04
CA LYS A 145 -18.92 -1.34 -23.83
C LYS A 145 -18.98 -0.26 -24.91
N ALA A 146 -17.82 0.25 -25.34
CA ALA A 146 -17.74 1.26 -26.39
C ALA A 146 -18.12 0.71 -27.78
N SER A 147 -17.89 -0.58 -28.05
CA SER A 147 -18.29 -1.22 -29.32
C SER A 147 -19.77 -1.65 -29.38
N LYS A 148 -20.51 -1.49 -28.28
CA LYS A 148 -21.95 -1.83 -28.18
C LYS A 148 -22.85 -0.59 -28.07
N GLN A 149 -22.27 0.61 -28.09
CA GLN A 149 -22.95 1.90 -28.22
C GLN A 149 -22.73 2.42 -29.63
#